data_AF-A0A1Q2U5T3-F1
#
_entry.id   AF-A0A1Q2U5T3-F1
#
_cell.length_a   1.000
_cell.length_b   1.000
_cell.length_c   1.000
_cell.angle_alpha   90.00
_cell.angle_beta   90.00
_cell.angle_gamma   90.00
#
_symmetry.space_group_name_H-M   'P 1'
#
loop_
_entity.id
_entity.type
_entity.pdbx_description
1 polymer ?
#
loop_
_entity_poly.entity_id
_entity_poly.type
_entity_poly.pdbx_seq_one_letter_code
_entity_poly.pdbx_strand_id
1 'polypeptide(L)'
;PLLRVNEKGEFDKHGKFKPVSWKRAFDEMEKHIKYALKKRGPEGVAVFGSGQYTITEGYAAQKMMKGGFRSNAIDPNARHCMASAVVGFYQTFGIDEPSGCYDDIELTDTIIVWGSNMAEMHPILWSRCTDRKLSDPNRVKVVSIQTYTHRTCDLADDTIIFRPQTDLLLWNYVAREIVYNHPEAIDWDFIKKHIVFTVGPVNIGYGMRRAGEKSLKDGK
;
A
#
# COMPACT_ATOMS: atom_id res chain seq x y z
N PRO A 1 28.88 -13.16 7.93
CA PRO A 1 28.05 -13.94 6.98
C PRO A 1 27.86 -15.38 7.46
N LEU A 2 26.72 -15.99 7.19
CA LEU A 2 26.42 -17.39 7.51
C LEU A 2 26.13 -18.14 6.22
N LEU A 3 26.79 -19.28 5.99
CA LEU A 3 26.60 -20.14 4.82
C LEU A 3 26.18 -21.54 5.28
N ARG A 4 25.22 -22.16 4.59
CA ARG A 4 24.91 -23.58 4.82
C ARG A 4 26.00 -24.43 4.20
N VAL A 5 26.65 -25.26 5.02
CA VAL A 5 27.76 -26.11 4.58
C VAL A 5 27.64 -27.53 5.09
N ASN A 6 28.21 -28.48 4.34
CA ASN A 6 28.38 -29.87 4.76
C ASN A 6 29.58 -30.01 5.73
N GLU A 7 29.91 -31.25 6.10
CA GLU A 7 31.04 -31.55 7.00
C GLU A 7 32.40 -31.13 6.42
N LYS A 8 32.54 -31.15 5.09
CA LYS A 8 33.75 -30.73 4.36
C LYS A 8 33.86 -29.21 4.20
N GLY A 9 32.86 -28.44 4.64
CA GLY A 9 32.83 -26.98 4.50
C GLY A 9 32.38 -26.48 3.12
N GLU A 10 31.88 -27.36 2.27
CA GLU A 10 31.34 -27.03 0.95
C GLU A 10 29.88 -26.58 1.06
N PHE A 11 29.41 -25.73 0.14
CA PHE A 11 28.00 -25.31 0.13
C PHE A 11 27.08 -26.52 -0.02
N ASP A 12 26.09 -26.61 0.87
CA ASP A 12 25.06 -27.65 0.85
C ASP A 12 23.71 -27.04 1.28
N LYS A 13 22.67 -27.23 0.46
CA LYS A 13 21.33 -26.72 0.73
C LYS A 13 20.72 -27.29 2.02
N HIS A 14 21.11 -28.50 2.40
CA HIS A 14 20.66 -29.20 3.61
C HIS A 14 21.65 -29.05 4.78
N GLY A 15 22.78 -28.38 4.55
CA GLY A 15 23.78 -28.10 5.57
C GLY A 15 23.30 -27.18 6.69
N LYS A 16 24.03 -27.21 7.81
CA LYS A 16 23.85 -26.26 8.92
C LYS A 16 24.60 -24.96 8.62
N PHE A 17 24.08 -23.84 9.14
CA PHE A 17 24.77 -22.56 9.01
C PHE A 17 26.09 -22.57 9.79
N LYS A 18 27.17 -22.15 9.13
CA LYS A 18 28.46 -21.87 9.77
C LYS A 18 28.96 -20.47 9.37
N PRO A 19 29.73 -19.79 10.24
CA PRO A 19 30.37 -18.52 9.90
C PRO A 19 31.34 -18.67 8.73
N VAL A 20 31.34 -17.70 7.82
CA VAL A 20 32.30 -17.61 6.71
C VAL A 20 32.76 -16.16 6.50
N SER A 21 33.88 -15.98 5.81
CA SER A 21 34.33 -14.63 5.40
C SER A 21 33.40 -14.00 4.37
N TRP A 22 33.43 -12.67 4.26
CA TRP A 22 32.70 -11.95 3.21
C TRP A 22 33.10 -12.38 1.81
N LYS A 23 34.40 -12.58 1.56
CA LYS A 23 34.88 -13.10 0.29
C LYS A 23 34.21 -14.44 -0.04
N ARG A 24 34.19 -15.38 0.91
CA ARG A 24 33.58 -16.70 0.68
C ARG A 24 32.08 -16.61 0.41
N ALA A 25 31.37 -15.71 1.10
CA ALA A 25 29.94 -15.49 0.86
C ALA A 25 29.68 -14.95 -0.56
N PHE A 26 30.43 -13.94 -0.99
CA PHE A 26 30.29 -13.38 -2.35
C PHE A 26 30.74 -14.35 -3.44
N ASP A 27 31.80 -15.15 -3.23
CA ASP A 27 32.23 -16.18 -4.19
C ASP A 27 31.09 -17.19 -4.45
N GLU A 28 30.35 -17.61 -3.41
CA GLU A 28 29.22 -18.53 -3.59
C GLU A 28 28.00 -17.84 -4.23
N MET A 29 27.70 -16.59 -3.87
CA MET A 29 26.65 -15.80 -4.51
C MET A 29 26.92 -15.60 -6.01
N GLU A 30 28.15 -15.23 -6.38
CA GLU A 30 28.57 -15.01 -7.77
C GLU A 30 28.38 -16.27 -8.61
N LYS A 31 28.84 -17.43 -8.10
CA LYS A 31 28.69 -18.73 -8.77
C LYS A 31 27.23 -19.04 -9.08
N HIS A 32 26.34 -18.87 -8.10
CA HIS A 32 24.91 -19.19 -8.28
C HIS A 32 24.18 -18.16 -9.16
N ILE A 33 24.48 -16.87 -9.01
CA ILE A 33 23.93 -15.80 -9.86
C ILE A 33 24.34 -16.01 -11.32
N LYS A 34 25.62 -16.25 -11.61
CA LYS A 34 26.11 -16.52 -12.96
C LYS A 34 25.46 -17.78 -13.56
N TYR A 35 25.30 -18.83 -12.77
CA TYR A 35 24.59 -20.05 -13.20
C TYR A 35 23.13 -19.74 -13.58
N ALA A 36 22.41 -19.02 -12.72
CA ALA A 36 21.00 -18.66 -12.95
C ALA A 36 20.84 -17.78 -14.19
N LEU A 37 21.68 -16.74 -14.33
CA LEU A 37 21.68 -15.85 -15.49
C LEU A 37 21.99 -16.61 -16.78
N LYS A 38 22.98 -17.51 -16.80
CA LYS A 38 23.30 -18.32 -17.99
C LYS A 38 22.16 -19.26 -18.38
N LYS A 39 21.45 -19.83 -17.41
CA LYS A 39 20.42 -20.86 -17.65
C LYS A 39 19.03 -20.28 -17.94
N ARG A 40 18.67 -19.16 -17.30
CA ARG A 40 17.30 -18.59 -17.34
C ARG A 40 17.26 -17.13 -17.82
N GLY A 41 18.40 -16.54 -18.14
CA GLY A 41 18.47 -15.13 -18.50
C GLY A 41 18.27 -14.19 -17.30
N PRO A 42 18.02 -12.90 -17.56
CA PRO A 42 17.89 -11.86 -16.53
C PRO A 42 16.87 -12.15 -15.42
N GLU A 43 15.73 -12.76 -15.76
CA GLU A 43 14.67 -13.10 -14.79
C GLU A 43 14.98 -14.34 -13.96
N GLY A 44 16.12 -15.00 -14.19
CA GLY A 44 16.62 -16.09 -13.35
C GLY A 44 17.06 -15.63 -11.95
N VAL A 45 17.22 -14.32 -11.75
CA VAL A 45 17.62 -13.69 -10.48
C VAL A 45 16.60 -12.62 -10.13
N ALA A 46 16.23 -12.54 -8.85
CA ALA A 46 15.28 -11.57 -8.34
C ALA A 46 15.75 -10.96 -7.01
N VAL A 47 15.27 -9.75 -6.72
CA VAL A 47 15.47 -9.06 -5.44
C VAL A 47 14.11 -8.79 -4.83
N PHE A 48 13.88 -9.26 -3.61
CA PHE A 48 12.75 -8.83 -2.80
C PHE A 48 13.23 -7.71 -1.86
N GLY A 49 12.88 -6.48 -2.19
CA GLY A 49 13.34 -5.27 -1.50
C GLY A 49 12.49 -4.92 -0.28
N SER A 50 12.73 -3.73 0.28
CA SER A 50 11.96 -3.23 1.42
C SER A 50 11.74 -1.72 1.32
N GLY A 51 10.56 -1.25 1.75
CA GLY A 51 10.30 0.17 2.02
C GLY A 51 11.07 0.71 3.23
N GLN A 52 11.74 -0.16 3.99
CA GLN A 52 12.61 0.20 5.12
C GLN A 52 14.08 0.39 4.71
N TYR A 53 14.39 0.23 3.42
CA TYR A 53 15.69 0.64 2.91
C TYR A 53 15.85 2.16 3.03
N THR A 54 17.10 2.59 3.21
CA THR A 54 17.44 3.96 2.87
C THR A 54 17.18 4.20 1.38
N ILE A 55 16.94 5.47 1.02
CA ILE A 55 16.70 5.86 -0.38
C ILE A 55 17.87 5.39 -1.28
N THR A 56 19.10 5.52 -0.80
CA THR A 56 20.32 5.15 -1.53
C THR A 56 20.47 3.64 -1.70
N GLU A 57 20.10 2.82 -0.72
CA GLU A 57 20.07 1.35 -0.85
C GLU A 57 19.04 0.90 -1.89
N GLY A 58 17.81 1.45 -1.83
CA GLY A 58 16.77 1.17 -2.82
C GLY A 58 17.19 1.56 -4.23
N TYR A 59 17.78 2.75 -4.39
CA TYR A 59 18.29 3.24 -5.66
C TYR A 59 19.42 2.36 -6.22
N ALA A 60 20.38 1.96 -5.37
CA ALA A 60 21.46 1.07 -5.77
C ALA A 60 20.94 -0.31 -6.21
N ALA A 61 19.99 -0.90 -5.47
CA ALA A 61 19.36 -2.17 -5.83
C ALA A 61 18.60 -2.08 -7.16
N GLN A 62 17.86 -0.99 -7.38
CA GLN A 62 17.16 -0.71 -8.65
C GLN A 62 18.14 -0.61 -9.83
N LYS A 63 19.25 0.14 -9.68
CA LYS A 63 20.27 0.25 -10.73
C LYS A 63 20.96 -1.09 -11.00
N MET A 64 21.29 -1.85 -9.96
CA MET A 64 21.88 -3.18 -10.10
C MET A 64 20.94 -4.11 -10.88
N MET A 65 19.66 -4.17 -10.53
CA MET A 65 18.71 -5.08 -11.17
C MET A 65 18.35 -4.63 -12.59
N LYS A 66 17.87 -3.39 -12.75
CA LYS A 66 17.36 -2.89 -14.03
C LYS A 66 18.47 -2.51 -15.01
N GLY A 67 19.52 -1.85 -14.53
CA GLY A 67 20.63 -1.38 -15.35
C GLY A 67 21.76 -2.41 -15.50
N GLY A 68 22.09 -3.15 -14.44
CA GLY A 68 23.16 -4.15 -14.43
C GLY A 68 22.71 -5.50 -14.96
N PHE A 69 21.85 -6.20 -14.21
CA PHE A 69 21.35 -7.53 -14.59
C PHE A 69 20.28 -7.49 -15.68
N ARG A 70 19.80 -6.29 -16.06
CA ARG A 70 18.79 -6.07 -17.11
C ARG A 70 17.49 -6.82 -16.83
N SER A 71 17.07 -6.82 -15.57
CA SER A 71 15.90 -7.53 -15.06
C SER A 71 14.97 -6.58 -14.32
N ASN A 72 13.66 -6.76 -14.52
CA ASN A 72 12.62 -6.09 -13.75
C ASN A 72 12.15 -6.92 -12.55
N ALA A 73 12.80 -8.05 -12.25
CA ALA A 73 12.48 -8.92 -11.12
C ALA A 73 12.95 -8.33 -9.77
N ILE A 74 12.49 -7.12 -9.47
CA ILE A 74 12.69 -6.42 -8.21
C ILE A 74 11.36 -5.84 -7.75
N ASP A 75 10.90 -6.26 -6.57
CA ASP A 75 9.66 -5.75 -5.97
C ASP A 75 9.82 -5.70 -4.44
N PRO A 76 9.30 -4.68 -3.74
CA PRO A 76 9.46 -4.54 -2.30
C PRO A 76 8.31 -5.14 -1.50
N ASN A 77 8.50 -5.32 -0.20
CA ASN A 77 7.40 -5.58 0.74
C ASN A 77 6.27 -4.53 0.67
N ALA A 78 6.57 -3.29 0.25
CA ALA A 78 5.59 -2.23 0.04
C ALA A 78 4.51 -2.59 -1.00
N ARG A 79 4.74 -3.61 -1.85
CA ARG A 79 3.69 -4.23 -2.68
C ARG A 79 2.48 -4.67 -1.89
N HIS A 80 2.71 -5.21 -0.69
CA HIS A 80 1.66 -5.69 0.21
C HIS A 80 1.04 -4.58 1.07
N CYS A 81 1.48 -3.34 0.89
CA CYS A 81 1.04 -2.21 1.69
C CYS A 81 0.44 -1.11 0.81
N MET A 82 1.29 -0.41 0.04
CA MET A 82 0.92 0.86 -0.60
C MET A 82 0.50 0.73 -2.05
N ALA A 83 0.64 -0.44 -2.68
CA ALA A 83 0.41 -0.59 -4.13
C ALA A 83 -0.99 -0.14 -4.58
N SER A 84 -2.04 -0.43 -3.80
CA SER A 84 -3.40 0.01 -4.13
C SER A 84 -3.55 1.53 -4.05
N ALA A 85 -2.92 2.17 -3.05
CA ALA A 85 -2.92 3.62 -2.91
C ALA A 85 -2.19 4.28 -4.09
N VAL A 86 -0.99 3.80 -4.45
CA VAL A 86 -0.20 4.29 -5.59
C VAL A 86 -1.00 4.25 -6.89
N VAL A 87 -1.67 3.13 -7.17
CA VAL A 87 -2.49 3.00 -8.38
C VAL A 87 -3.70 3.95 -8.32
N GLY A 88 -4.33 4.10 -7.16
CA GLY A 88 -5.43 5.06 -6.98
C GLY A 88 -5.01 6.51 -7.21
N PHE A 89 -3.83 6.91 -6.72
CA PHE A 89 -3.24 8.22 -6.95
C PHE A 89 -2.94 8.46 -8.43
N TYR A 90 -2.29 7.51 -9.12
CA TYR A 90 -2.04 7.64 -10.56
C TYR A 90 -3.33 7.72 -11.38
N GLN A 91 -4.35 6.94 -11.05
CA GLN A 91 -5.62 6.96 -11.77
C GLN A 91 -6.41 8.26 -11.55
N THR A 92 -6.29 8.87 -10.38
CA THR A 92 -7.08 10.06 -10.01
C THR A 92 -6.35 11.36 -10.34
N PHE A 93 -5.05 11.43 -10.09
CA PHE A 93 -4.24 12.65 -10.14
C PHE A 93 -3.06 12.59 -11.11
N GLY A 94 -2.72 11.40 -11.63
CA GLY A 94 -1.57 11.22 -12.53
C GLY A 94 -0.20 11.31 -11.85
N ILE A 95 -0.16 11.53 -10.53
CA ILE A 95 1.04 11.58 -9.69
C ILE A 95 0.75 10.87 -8.36
N ASP A 96 1.78 10.28 -7.77
CA ASP A 96 1.70 9.55 -6.50
C ASP A 96 1.83 10.48 -5.28
N GLU A 97 1.49 9.92 -4.11
CA GLU A 97 1.51 10.52 -2.77
C GLU A 97 0.42 11.57 -2.46
N PRO A 98 0.07 11.77 -1.16
CA PRO A 98 -0.92 12.76 -0.75
C PRO A 98 -0.53 14.19 -1.11
N SER A 99 -1.52 15.02 -1.48
CA SER A 99 -1.33 16.46 -1.73
C SER A 99 -1.32 17.32 -0.45
N GLY A 100 -1.89 16.79 0.65
CA GLY A 100 -1.91 17.43 1.96
C GLY A 100 -0.70 17.09 2.81
N CYS A 101 -0.72 17.51 4.07
CA CYS A 101 0.33 17.18 5.04
C CYS A 101 -0.26 17.06 6.46
N TYR A 102 0.57 16.76 7.46
CA TYR A 102 0.04 16.53 8.79
C TYR A 102 -0.56 17.77 9.46
N ASP A 103 -0.23 18.98 8.99
CA ASP A 103 -0.79 20.23 9.52
C ASP A 103 -2.31 20.34 9.29
N ASP A 104 -2.85 19.55 8.36
CA ASP A 104 -4.30 19.42 8.14
C ASP A 104 -5.03 18.88 9.39
N ILE A 105 -4.32 18.13 10.26
CA ILE A 105 -4.89 17.56 11.49
C ILE A 105 -5.33 18.67 12.45
N GLU A 106 -4.58 19.75 12.58
CA GLU A 106 -4.92 20.86 13.49
C GLU A 106 -5.97 21.81 12.91
N LEU A 107 -6.18 21.78 11.59
CA LEU A 107 -7.11 22.65 10.88
C LEU A 107 -8.50 22.04 10.69
N THR A 108 -8.61 20.71 10.71
CA THR A 108 -9.87 20.03 10.38
C THR A 108 -10.95 20.21 11.45
N ASP A 109 -12.20 20.19 11.01
CA ASP A 109 -13.39 20.11 11.87
C ASP A 109 -13.98 18.69 11.90
N THR A 110 -13.51 17.79 11.04
CA THR A 110 -14.01 16.41 10.97
C THR A 110 -12.91 15.44 10.58
N ILE A 111 -12.77 14.37 11.37
CA ILE A 111 -11.81 13.29 11.17
C ILE A 111 -12.61 12.03 10.84
N ILE A 112 -12.47 11.53 9.61
CA ILE A 112 -13.10 10.28 9.19
C ILE A 112 -12.03 9.21 9.06
N VAL A 113 -12.11 8.19 9.90
CA VAL A 113 -11.14 7.09 9.93
C VAL A 113 -11.72 5.87 9.22
N TRP A 114 -11.35 5.67 7.95
CA TRP A 114 -11.79 4.55 7.11
C TRP A 114 -10.88 3.34 7.25
N GLY A 115 -11.23 2.41 8.14
CA GLY A 115 -10.53 1.13 8.34
C GLY A 115 -9.17 1.25 9.04
N SER A 116 -8.72 2.47 9.35
CA SER A 116 -7.41 2.72 9.96
C SER A 116 -7.50 2.60 11.48
N ASN A 117 -6.64 1.75 12.06
CA ASN A 117 -6.43 1.69 13.49
C ASN A 117 -5.27 2.63 13.89
N MET A 118 -5.50 3.94 13.78
CA MET A 118 -4.49 4.96 14.03
C MET A 118 -3.91 4.90 15.44
N ALA A 119 -4.72 4.55 16.44
CA ALA A 119 -4.28 4.47 17.83
C ALA A 119 -3.11 3.50 18.04
N GLU A 120 -3.03 2.42 17.27
CA GLU A 120 -2.00 1.38 17.42
C GLU A 120 -0.97 1.38 16.28
N MET A 121 -1.35 1.81 15.07
CA MET A 121 -0.49 1.77 13.88
C MET A 121 0.14 3.13 13.54
N HIS A 122 -0.45 4.24 13.99
CA HIS A 122 0.04 5.61 13.77
C HIS A 122 -0.11 6.48 15.03
N PRO A 123 0.43 6.05 16.19
CA PRO A 123 0.06 6.59 17.49
C PRO A 123 0.33 8.10 17.65
N ILE A 124 1.39 8.63 17.05
CA ILE A 124 1.70 10.07 17.12
C ILE A 124 0.72 10.90 16.28
N LEU A 125 0.28 10.39 15.12
CA LEU A 125 -0.76 11.06 14.35
C LEU A 125 -2.10 11.00 15.10
N TRP A 126 -2.41 9.86 15.72
CA TRP A 126 -3.61 9.74 16.54
C TRP A 126 -3.59 10.64 17.77
N SER A 127 -2.42 10.84 18.38
CA SER A 127 -2.23 11.81 19.45
C SER A 127 -2.60 13.23 19.00
N ARG A 128 -2.23 13.63 17.78
CA ARG A 128 -2.60 14.93 17.20
C ARG A 128 -4.10 15.02 16.92
N CYS A 129 -4.69 13.96 16.36
CA CYS A 129 -6.15 13.87 16.16
C CYS A 129 -6.90 13.99 17.50
N THR A 130 -6.38 13.35 18.54
CA THR A 130 -6.93 13.40 19.91
C THR A 130 -6.84 14.80 20.47
N ASP A 131 -5.70 15.46 20.34
CA ASP A 131 -5.52 16.84 20.79
C ASP A 131 -6.49 17.80 20.08
N ARG A 132 -6.61 17.69 18.74
CA ARG A 132 -7.59 18.47 17.97
C ARG A 132 -9.02 18.25 18.44
N LYS A 133 -9.44 17.00 18.63
CA LYS A 133 -10.80 16.66 19.11
C LYS A 133 -11.04 17.16 20.53
N LEU A 134 -10.11 16.99 21.45
CA LEU A 134 -10.30 17.35 22.86
C LEU A 134 -10.17 18.85 23.13
N SER A 135 -9.46 19.59 22.27
CA SER A 135 -9.33 21.05 22.36
C SER A 135 -10.59 21.80 21.91
N ASP A 136 -11.40 21.22 21.02
CA ASP A 136 -12.70 21.77 20.62
C ASP A 136 -13.74 20.66 20.38
N PRO A 137 -14.21 20.00 21.46
CA PRO A 137 -15.01 18.78 21.36
C PRO A 137 -16.42 19.01 20.80
N ASN A 138 -16.90 20.27 20.86
CA ASN A 138 -18.20 20.66 20.33
C ASN A 138 -18.18 20.86 18.81
N ARG A 139 -17.06 21.36 18.27
CA ARG A 139 -16.89 21.60 16.84
C ARG A 139 -16.31 20.40 16.10
N VAL A 140 -15.26 19.79 16.65
CA VAL A 140 -14.52 18.73 15.96
C VAL A 140 -15.26 17.41 16.10
N LYS A 141 -15.47 16.70 15.00
CA LYS A 141 -16.10 15.37 14.98
C LYS A 141 -15.14 14.27 14.56
N VAL A 142 -15.24 13.12 15.19
CA VAL A 142 -14.48 11.91 14.86
C VAL A 142 -15.45 10.80 14.49
N VAL A 143 -15.38 10.32 13.25
CA VAL A 143 -16.17 9.20 12.74
C VAL A 143 -15.25 8.02 12.45
N SER A 144 -15.48 6.88 13.10
CA SER A 144 -14.69 5.66 12.92
C SER A 144 -15.48 4.63 12.12
N ILE A 145 -14.97 4.20 10.96
CA ILE A 145 -15.61 3.23 10.06
C ILE A 145 -14.72 1.99 10.02
N GLN A 146 -15.15 0.89 10.64
CA GLN A 146 -14.29 -0.28 10.89
C GLN A 146 -15.01 -1.60 10.64
N THR A 147 -14.27 -2.70 10.49
CA THR A 147 -14.86 -4.06 10.45
C THR A 147 -14.91 -4.74 11.82
N TYR A 148 -14.24 -4.18 12.82
CA TYR A 148 -14.24 -4.60 14.22
C TYR A 148 -13.86 -3.40 15.12
N THR A 149 -14.18 -3.47 16.40
CA THR A 149 -13.85 -2.41 17.37
C THR A 149 -12.40 -2.50 17.85
N HIS A 150 -11.72 -1.36 17.97
CA HIS A 150 -10.36 -1.21 18.52
C HIS A 150 -10.17 0.20 19.09
N ARG A 151 -8.99 0.49 19.67
CA ARG A 151 -8.74 1.73 20.46
C ARG A 151 -9.02 3.06 19.75
N THR A 152 -8.94 3.09 18.42
CA THR A 152 -9.32 4.28 17.65
C THR A 152 -10.82 4.63 17.82
N CYS A 153 -11.69 3.64 18.07
CA CYS A 153 -13.12 3.85 18.31
C CYS A 153 -13.41 4.54 19.64
N ASP A 154 -12.50 4.49 20.62
CA ASP A 154 -12.73 5.01 21.98
C ASP A 154 -12.84 6.55 22.01
N LEU A 155 -12.30 7.24 21.00
CA LEU A 155 -12.42 8.70 20.84
C LEU A 155 -13.58 9.11 19.92
N ALA A 156 -14.12 8.18 19.13
CA ALA A 156 -15.05 8.52 18.06
C ALA A 156 -16.40 9.01 18.61
N ASP A 157 -16.94 10.08 18.03
CA ASP A 157 -18.33 10.49 18.27
C ASP A 157 -19.29 9.42 17.70
N ASP A 158 -18.95 8.89 16.51
CA ASP A 158 -19.72 7.87 15.82
C ASP A 158 -18.82 6.71 15.38
N THR A 159 -19.26 5.48 15.66
CA THR A 159 -18.58 4.27 15.19
C THR A 159 -19.51 3.42 14.33
N ILE A 160 -19.09 3.16 13.09
CA ILE A 160 -19.80 2.31 12.14
C ILE A 160 -19.01 1.00 11.98
N ILE A 161 -19.61 -0.11 12.41
CA ILE A 161 -19.08 -1.45 12.14
C ILE A 161 -19.77 -2.05 10.93
N PHE A 162 -19.00 -2.37 9.89
CA PHE A 162 -19.53 -2.85 8.61
C PHE A 162 -18.96 -4.24 8.22
N ARG A 163 -19.62 -4.91 7.29
CA ARG A 163 -19.16 -6.21 6.79
C ARG A 163 -17.96 -6.01 5.85
N PRO A 164 -16.87 -6.79 5.97
CA PRO A 164 -15.72 -6.64 5.08
C PRO A 164 -16.11 -6.54 3.60
N GLN A 165 -15.47 -5.61 2.88
CA GLN A 165 -15.69 -5.34 1.45
C GLN A 165 -17.02 -4.66 1.08
N THR A 166 -17.87 -4.29 2.05
CA THR A 166 -19.05 -3.43 1.79
C THR A 166 -18.74 -1.94 1.94
N ASP A 167 -17.48 -1.59 2.06
CA ASP A 167 -16.92 -0.25 2.16
C ASP A 167 -17.10 0.53 0.83
N LEU A 168 -16.91 -0.13 -0.32
CA LEU A 168 -17.25 0.45 -1.62
C LEU A 168 -18.72 0.91 -1.75
N LEU A 169 -19.65 0.18 -1.12
CA LEU A 169 -21.06 0.58 -1.08
C LEU A 169 -21.24 1.88 -0.30
N LEU A 170 -20.54 2.04 0.83
CA LEU A 170 -20.60 3.25 1.65
C LEU A 170 -20.07 4.46 0.89
N TRP A 171 -18.95 4.33 0.16
CA TRP A 171 -18.44 5.42 -0.69
C TRP A 171 -19.44 5.85 -1.76
N ASN A 172 -20.03 4.89 -2.48
CA ASN A 172 -21.04 5.18 -3.50
C ASN A 172 -22.33 5.77 -2.90
N TYR A 173 -22.69 5.34 -1.69
CA TYR A 173 -23.83 5.91 -0.96
C TYR A 173 -23.58 7.38 -0.61
N VAL A 174 -22.41 7.73 -0.07
CA VAL A 174 -22.06 9.13 0.24
C VAL A 174 -22.11 9.99 -1.03
N ALA A 175 -21.53 9.52 -2.14
CA ALA A 175 -21.60 10.24 -3.41
C ALA A 175 -23.05 10.41 -3.90
N ARG A 176 -23.89 9.36 -3.79
CA ARG A 176 -25.30 9.43 -4.12
C ARG A 176 -26.04 10.45 -3.26
N GLU A 177 -25.83 10.46 -1.95
CA GLU A 177 -26.47 11.40 -1.03
C GLU A 177 -26.11 12.85 -1.38
N ILE A 178 -24.83 13.13 -1.67
CA ILE A 178 -24.39 14.45 -2.14
C ILE A 178 -25.11 14.83 -3.44
N VAL A 179 -25.22 13.93 -4.42
CA VAL A 179 -25.81 14.26 -5.72
C VAL A 179 -27.32 14.45 -5.68
N TYR A 180 -28.04 13.59 -4.97
CA TYR A 180 -29.51 13.54 -5.04
C TYR A 180 -30.21 14.27 -3.90
N ASN A 181 -29.61 14.29 -2.71
CA ASN A 181 -30.25 14.82 -1.50
C ASN A 181 -29.58 16.10 -0.99
N HIS A 182 -28.29 16.28 -1.28
CA HIS A 182 -27.50 17.45 -0.85
C HIS A 182 -26.75 18.14 -2.00
N PRO A 183 -27.41 18.46 -3.14
CA PRO A 183 -26.73 19.09 -4.28
C PRO A 183 -26.12 20.46 -3.96
N GLU A 184 -26.55 21.11 -2.87
CA GLU A 184 -25.95 22.34 -2.33
C GLU A 184 -24.52 22.15 -1.80
N ALA A 185 -24.12 20.91 -1.46
CA ALA A 185 -22.77 20.59 -1.03
C ALA A 185 -21.78 20.46 -2.20
N ILE A 186 -22.26 20.53 -3.44
CA ILE A 186 -21.43 20.38 -4.65
C ILE A 186 -20.84 21.74 -5.04
N ASP A 187 -19.51 21.84 -5.00
CA ASP A 187 -18.79 22.95 -5.65
C ASP A 187 -18.74 22.74 -7.17
N TRP A 188 -19.76 23.24 -7.85
CA TRP A 188 -19.88 23.16 -9.30
C TRP A 188 -18.79 23.93 -10.05
N ASP A 189 -18.24 24.98 -9.46
CA ASP A 189 -17.18 25.75 -10.10
C ASP A 189 -15.87 24.96 -10.09
N PHE A 190 -15.55 24.30 -8.98
CA PHE A 190 -14.41 23.40 -8.90
C PHE A 190 -14.57 22.22 -9.86
N ILE A 191 -15.74 21.56 -9.87
CA ILE A 191 -15.99 20.43 -10.77
C ILE A 191 -15.81 20.84 -12.24
N LYS A 192 -16.45 21.93 -12.68
CA LYS A 192 -16.39 22.36 -14.09
C LYS A 192 -14.98 22.74 -14.54
N LYS A 193 -14.14 23.25 -13.63
CA LYS A 193 -12.78 23.72 -13.95
C LYS A 193 -11.71 22.64 -13.80
N HIS A 194 -11.88 21.70 -12.88
CA HIS A 194 -10.79 20.83 -12.41
C HIS A 194 -11.10 19.33 -12.42
N ILE A 195 -12.36 18.92 -12.61
CA ILE A 195 -12.75 17.51 -12.56
C ILE A 195 -13.22 17.02 -13.92
N VAL A 196 -12.78 15.81 -14.28
CA VAL A 196 -13.33 15.04 -15.39
C VAL A 196 -13.93 13.75 -14.85
N PHE A 197 -15.06 13.33 -15.44
CA PHE A 197 -15.65 12.04 -15.16
C PHE A 197 -15.28 11.09 -16.30
N THR A 198 -14.63 9.99 -15.96
CA THR A 198 -14.20 8.97 -16.93
C THR A 198 -14.79 7.63 -16.55
N VAL A 199 -15.05 6.80 -17.56
CA VAL A 199 -15.49 5.42 -17.33
C VAL A 199 -14.26 4.61 -16.93
N GLY A 200 -14.26 4.11 -15.69
CA GLY A 200 -13.23 3.19 -15.23
C GLY A 200 -13.28 1.86 -15.99
N PRO A 201 -12.20 1.07 -15.98
CA PRO A 201 -12.22 -0.24 -16.61
C PRO A 201 -13.30 -1.11 -15.94
N VAL A 202 -14.22 -1.64 -16.74
CA VAL A 202 -15.18 -2.65 -16.28
C VAL A 202 -14.45 -3.98 -16.08
N ASN A 203 -14.97 -4.86 -15.22
CA ASN A 203 -14.41 -6.21 -14.99
C ASN A 203 -12.99 -6.30 -14.42
N ILE A 204 -12.53 -5.30 -13.66
CA ILE A 204 -11.23 -5.33 -12.96
C ILE A 204 -11.04 -6.49 -11.96
N GLY A 205 -12.09 -7.30 -11.77
CA GLY A 205 -12.06 -8.50 -10.93
C GLY A 205 -12.48 -8.17 -9.50
N TYR A 206 -13.42 -8.95 -8.98
CA TYR A 206 -13.60 -9.07 -7.54
C TYR A 206 -12.60 -10.12 -7.05
N GLY A 207 -11.95 -9.89 -5.89
CA GLY A 207 -11.14 -10.92 -5.21
C GLY A 207 -11.93 -12.17 -4.79
N MET A 208 -13.23 -12.21 -5.09
CA MET A 208 -14.21 -13.26 -4.77
C MET A 208 -15.01 -13.69 -6.01
N ARG A 209 -14.41 -13.74 -7.22
CA ARG A 209 -15.09 -14.37 -8.36
C ARG A 209 -15.37 -15.83 -8.04
N ARG A 210 -16.61 -16.26 -8.26
CA ARG A 210 -16.96 -17.67 -8.08
C ARG A 210 -16.26 -18.50 -9.15
N ALA A 211 -15.90 -19.73 -8.83
CA ALA A 211 -15.36 -20.66 -9.81
C ALA A 211 -16.32 -20.79 -11.00
N GLY A 212 -15.88 -20.38 -12.19
CA GLY A 212 -16.67 -20.43 -13.43
C GLY A 212 -17.17 -19.09 -13.97
N GLU A 213 -17.03 -17.99 -13.23
CA GLU A 213 -17.36 -16.65 -13.76
C GLU A 213 -16.31 -16.20 -14.79
N LYS A 214 -16.71 -16.15 -16.05
CA LYS A 214 -15.89 -15.56 -17.13
C LYS A 214 -15.87 -14.04 -16.96
N SER A 215 -14.73 -13.40 -17.21
CA SER A 215 -14.68 -11.94 -17.36
C SER A 215 -15.76 -11.51 -18.35
N LEU A 216 -16.60 -10.50 -18.02
CA LEU A 216 -17.50 -9.95 -19.04
C LEU A 216 -16.58 -9.41 -20.14
N LYS A 217 -16.76 -9.93 -21.35
CA LYS A 217 -16.04 -9.44 -22.53
C LYS A 217 -16.64 -8.10 -22.89
N ASP A 218 -15.79 -7.14 -23.23
CA ASP A 218 -16.17 -5.75 -23.52
C ASP A 218 -17.46 -5.66 -24.36
N GLY A 219 -18.41 -4.85 -23.88
CA GLY A 219 -19.66 -4.54 -24.60
C GLY A 219 -20.94 -5.21 -24.09
N LYS A 220 -20.95 -5.84 -22.91
CA LYS A 220 -22.18 -6.23 -22.20
C LYS A 220 -22.06 -6.02 -20.70
#